data_AF-I3W1Q7-F1
#
_entry.id   AF-I3W1Q7-F1
#
_cell.length_a   1.000
_cell.length_b   1.000
_cell.length_c   1.000
_cell.angle_alpha   90.00
_cell.angle_beta   90.00
_cell.angle_gamma   90.00
#
_symmetry.space_group_name_H-M   'P 1'
#
loop_
_entity.id
_entity.type
_entity.pdbx_description
1 polymer ?
#
loop_
_entity_poly.entity_id
_entity_poly.type
_entity_poly.pdbx_seq_one_letter_code
_entity_poly.pdbx_strand_id
1 'polypeptide(L)'
;MFEIGSLRHGTGVWLHSDADYMVSLKGVMPGSPFTMLNKVKETLQARFASTRIVISRPAVVCYFSDGVVEIVPAYPSDSGYWIANPASGWMKSHPKSHNRYVADVNSKHGGAVKTLARQVKVWKYRRDVPISSCYIEMRAAKHLDGESGYSPLWDLYLSLKKMHDAGLAALNDPTGLGSRFGACSSDSNKSIALSKLGTAVTRALKAKDYDNAGKNSEAVEQLKLLFNK
;
A
#
# COMPACT_ATOMS: atom_id res chain seq x y z
N MET A 1 7.63 19.94 0.74
CA MET A 1 7.61 18.47 0.87
C MET A 1 6.55 18.10 1.90
N PHE A 2 5.86 16.99 1.71
CA PHE A 2 4.96 16.44 2.73
C PHE A 2 4.99 14.92 2.68
N GLU A 3 4.85 14.28 3.84
CA GLU A 3 4.76 12.82 3.94
C GLU A 3 3.43 12.34 3.36
N ILE A 4 3.50 11.32 2.49
CA ILE A 4 2.38 10.69 1.78
C ILE A 4 2.23 9.20 2.11
N GLY A 5 3.13 8.69 2.96
CA GLY A 5 3.25 7.28 3.25
C GLY A 5 2.38 6.78 4.40
N SER A 6 2.42 5.48 4.59
CA SER A 6 1.57 4.80 5.58
C SER A 6 1.89 5.15 7.05
N LEU A 7 3.11 5.65 7.33
CA LEU A 7 3.55 6.01 8.68
C LEU A 7 2.67 7.13 9.28
N ARG A 8 2.59 8.30 8.64
CA ARG A 8 1.72 9.40 9.07
C ARG A 8 0.23 9.08 8.96
N HIS A 9 -0.17 8.17 8.09
CA HIS A 9 -1.59 7.80 7.94
C HIS A 9 -2.08 6.79 8.98
N GLY A 10 -1.19 6.30 9.85
CA GLY A 10 -1.54 5.36 10.92
C GLY A 10 -1.80 3.94 10.42
N THR A 11 -1.38 3.63 9.20
CA THR A 11 -1.43 2.29 8.60
C THR A 11 -0.05 1.63 8.52
N GLY A 12 0.99 2.33 8.99
CA GLY A 12 2.37 1.83 9.04
C GLY A 12 2.51 0.58 9.92
N VAL A 13 3.45 -0.28 9.53
CA VAL A 13 3.90 -1.44 10.29
C VAL A 13 5.35 -1.19 10.71
N TRP A 14 5.60 -1.24 12.02
CA TRP A 14 6.91 -0.98 12.62
C TRP A 14 7.99 -1.90 12.01
N LEU A 15 9.17 -1.33 11.72
CA LEU A 15 10.31 -1.94 11.00
C LEU A 15 10.06 -2.42 9.56
N HIS A 16 8.86 -2.24 9.01
CA HIS A 16 8.51 -2.74 7.67
C HIS A 16 7.98 -1.67 6.71
N SER A 17 7.45 -0.56 7.23
CA SER A 17 6.95 0.53 6.39
C SER A 17 8.03 1.59 6.19
N ASP A 18 8.19 1.97 4.92
CA ASP A 18 9.13 3.01 4.51
C ASP A 18 8.53 4.41 4.76
N ALA A 19 9.39 5.43 4.80
CA ALA A 19 8.96 6.82 4.92
C ALA A 19 8.81 7.45 3.53
N ASP A 20 7.57 7.66 3.10
CA ASP A 20 7.28 8.20 1.76
C ASP A 20 7.03 9.70 1.79
N TYR A 21 7.83 10.46 1.04
CA TYR A 21 7.71 11.92 0.92
C TYR A 21 7.44 12.35 -0.51
N MET A 22 6.38 13.13 -0.70
CA MET A 22 6.18 13.85 -1.96
C MET A 22 6.88 15.21 -1.91
N VAL A 23 7.68 15.49 -2.94
CA VAL A 23 8.39 16.75 -3.10
C VAL A 23 7.83 17.49 -4.30
N SER A 24 7.05 18.54 -4.04
CA SER A 24 6.62 19.48 -5.08
C SER A 24 7.84 20.29 -5.54
N LEU A 25 8.30 19.99 -6.76
CA LEU A 25 9.39 20.68 -7.42
C LEU A 25 8.88 21.98 -8.07
N LYS A 26 9.75 22.99 -8.11
CA LYS A 26 9.53 24.23 -8.84
C LYS A 26 10.17 24.11 -10.23
N GLY A 27 9.66 24.90 -11.19
CA GLY A 27 10.21 24.99 -12.54
C GLY A 27 9.45 24.17 -13.58
N VAL A 28 10.08 23.96 -14.73
CA VAL A 28 9.46 23.32 -15.90
C VAL A 28 9.53 21.80 -15.78
N MET A 29 8.37 21.15 -15.87
CA MET A 29 8.28 19.69 -15.90
C MET A 29 8.98 19.15 -17.17
N PRO A 30 10.00 18.27 -17.04
CA PRO A 30 10.69 17.75 -18.20
C PRO A 30 9.79 16.79 -18.98
N GLY A 31 10.03 16.67 -20.29
CA GLY A 31 9.27 15.74 -21.14
C GLY A 31 9.36 14.29 -20.65
N SER A 32 10.52 13.86 -20.15
CA SER A 32 10.72 12.54 -19.57
C SER A 32 10.75 12.58 -18.04
N PRO A 33 9.98 11.75 -17.32
CA PRO A 33 10.08 11.62 -15.87
C PRO A 33 11.45 11.07 -15.43
N PHE A 34 12.15 10.30 -16.28
CA PHE A 34 13.49 9.81 -15.98
C PHE A 34 14.51 10.95 -15.85
N THR A 35 14.36 12.01 -16.63
CA THR A 35 15.21 13.21 -16.49
C THR A 35 15.07 13.81 -15.09
N MET A 36 13.84 13.87 -14.57
CA MET A 36 13.58 14.35 -13.21
C MET A 36 14.14 13.38 -12.16
N LEU A 37 13.89 12.07 -12.30
CA LEU A 37 14.32 11.06 -11.33
C LEU A 37 15.85 10.96 -11.23
N ASN A 38 16.55 11.02 -12.36
CA ASN A 38 18.01 11.03 -12.39
C ASN A 38 18.58 12.27 -11.70
N LYS A 39 18.05 13.47 -12.00
CA LYS A 39 18.49 14.71 -11.33
C LYS A 39 18.30 14.65 -9.81
N VAL A 40 17.16 14.15 -9.35
CA VAL A 40 16.90 13.99 -7.91
C VAL A 40 17.84 12.95 -7.30
N LYS A 41 18.04 11.80 -7.95
CA LYS A 41 18.99 10.77 -7.52
C LYS A 41 20.41 11.34 -7.41
N GLU A 42 20.91 12.00 -8.45
CA GLU A 42 22.27 12.60 -8.50
C GLU A 42 22.45 13.63 -7.37
N THR A 43 21.46 14.49 -7.17
CA THR A 43 21.46 15.47 -6.07
C THR A 43 21.55 14.80 -4.70
N LEU A 44 20.77 13.74 -4.48
CA LEU A 44 20.80 13.01 -3.22
C LEU A 44 22.10 12.22 -3.03
N GLN A 45 22.66 11.63 -4.09
CA GLN A 45 23.94 10.92 -4.05
C GLN A 45 25.10 11.85 -3.72
N ALA A 46 25.10 13.08 -4.26
CA ALA A 46 26.09 14.09 -3.91
C ALA A 46 26.01 14.47 -2.41
N ARG A 47 24.81 14.50 -1.83
CA ARG A 47 24.60 14.85 -0.42
C ARG A 47 24.85 13.70 0.55
N PHE A 48 24.54 12.46 0.14
CA PHE A 48 24.56 11.25 0.96
C PHE A 48 25.43 10.18 0.29
N ALA A 49 26.74 10.45 0.18
CA ALA A 49 27.67 9.65 -0.62
C ALA A 49 27.81 8.18 -0.19
N SER A 50 27.56 7.87 1.09
CA SER A 50 27.61 6.50 1.63
C SER A 50 26.27 5.76 1.55
N THR A 51 25.19 6.43 1.14
CA THR A 51 23.85 5.84 1.09
C THR A 51 23.62 5.20 -0.27
N ARG A 52 23.11 3.97 -0.29
CA ARG A 52 22.64 3.36 -1.54
C ARG A 52 21.36 4.07 -1.99
N ILE A 53 21.39 4.68 -3.17
CA ILE A 53 20.26 5.44 -3.73
C ILE A 53 19.92 4.91 -5.13
N VAL A 54 18.67 4.53 -5.33
CA VAL A 54 18.20 3.91 -6.58
C VAL A 54 16.90 4.57 -7.06
N ILE A 55 16.63 4.49 -8.35
CA ILE A 55 15.32 4.88 -8.90
C ILE A 55 14.40 3.66 -8.83
N SER A 56 13.27 3.81 -8.16
CA SER A 56 12.18 2.83 -8.12
C SER A 56 10.88 3.59 -8.34
N ARG A 57 10.44 3.69 -9.60
CA ARG A 57 9.31 4.54 -9.99
C ARG A 57 8.06 4.23 -9.14
N PRO A 58 7.38 5.25 -8.60
CA PRO A 58 7.49 6.69 -8.93
C PRO A 58 8.57 7.45 -8.15
N ALA A 59 9.35 6.77 -7.31
CA ALA A 59 10.24 7.36 -6.32
C ALA A 59 11.74 7.22 -6.65
N VAL A 60 12.53 7.98 -5.90
CA VAL A 60 13.94 7.72 -5.63
C VAL A 60 14.05 7.18 -4.20
N VAL A 61 14.62 6.00 -4.06
CA VAL A 61 14.67 5.27 -2.78
C VAL A 61 16.06 5.40 -2.18
N CYS A 62 16.11 5.82 -0.92
CA CYS A 62 17.34 5.98 -0.13
C CYS A 62 17.36 4.92 0.98
N TYR A 63 18.37 4.04 0.96
CA TYR A 63 18.58 3.00 1.96
C TYR A 63 19.53 3.49 3.06
N PHE A 64 19.00 4.18 4.06
CA PHE A 64 19.75 4.55 5.26
C PHE A 64 19.95 3.32 6.16
N SER A 65 20.88 3.42 7.13
CA SER A 65 21.20 2.32 8.04
C SER A 65 20.05 1.94 8.98
N ASP A 66 19.17 2.89 9.28
CA ASP A 66 18.07 2.81 10.22
C ASP A 66 16.68 2.86 9.56
N GLY A 67 16.63 2.93 8.22
CA GLY A 67 15.36 2.95 7.50
C GLY A 67 15.48 3.21 6.01
N VAL A 68 14.35 3.08 5.33
CA VAL A 68 14.20 3.37 3.90
C VAL A 68 13.33 4.61 3.74
N VAL A 69 13.80 5.54 2.92
CA VAL A 69 13.06 6.77 2.59
C VAL A 69 12.79 6.77 1.09
N GLU A 70 11.51 6.89 0.71
CA GLU A 70 11.09 7.05 -0.68
C GLU A 70 10.75 8.51 -0.95
N ILE A 71 11.43 9.11 -1.94
CA ILE A 71 11.21 10.49 -2.36
C ILE A 71 10.49 10.44 -3.70
N VAL A 72 9.22 10.85 -3.73
CA VAL A 72 8.40 10.97 -4.94
C VAL A 72 8.44 12.42 -5.42
N PRO A 73 9.25 12.76 -6.43
CA PRO A 73 9.31 14.12 -6.92
C PRO A 73 8.12 14.38 -7.84
N ALA A 74 7.54 15.56 -7.72
CA ALA A 74 6.23 15.85 -8.27
C ALA A 74 6.15 17.29 -8.77
N TYR A 75 5.37 17.53 -9.82
CA TYR A 75 5.04 18.88 -10.30
C TYR A 75 3.58 19.20 -10.03
N PRO A 76 3.24 20.42 -9.56
CA PRO A 76 1.84 20.83 -9.43
C PRO A 76 1.08 20.70 -10.76
N SER A 77 -0.19 20.27 -10.68
CA SER A 77 -1.12 20.27 -11.81
C SER A 77 -2.38 21.10 -11.50
N ASP A 78 -3.27 21.21 -12.48
CA ASP A 78 -4.63 21.76 -12.34
C ASP A 78 -5.39 21.17 -11.14
N SER A 79 -5.22 19.87 -10.90
CA SER A 79 -5.62 19.17 -9.69
C SER A 79 -4.60 18.11 -9.32
N GLY A 80 -4.14 18.11 -8.07
CA GLY A 80 -3.15 17.15 -7.57
C GLY A 80 -1.73 17.44 -8.05
N TYR A 81 -1.01 16.38 -8.45
CA TYR A 81 0.37 16.47 -8.91
C TYR A 81 0.66 15.51 -10.07
N TRP A 82 1.57 15.91 -10.95
CA TRP A 82 2.23 15.02 -11.90
C TRP A 82 3.40 14.30 -11.22
N ILE A 83 3.40 12.96 -11.28
CA ILE A 83 4.49 12.09 -10.82
C ILE A 83 4.92 11.14 -11.94
N ALA A 84 6.08 10.51 -11.79
CA ALA A 84 6.51 9.46 -12.70
C ALA A 84 5.54 8.27 -12.65
N ASN A 85 5.09 7.78 -13.80
CA ASN A 85 4.28 6.57 -13.87
C ASN A 85 5.19 5.33 -13.74
N PRO A 86 4.86 4.34 -12.88
CA PRO A 86 5.58 3.08 -12.80
C PRO A 86 5.73 2.34 -14.14
N ALA A 87 4.73 2.47 -15.03
CA ALA A 87 4.77 1.89 -16.38
C ALA A 87 5.60 2.76 -17.35
N SER A 88 5.07 3.93 -17.72
CA SER A 88 5.74 4.88 -18.63
C SER A 88 5.13 6.27 -18.55
N GLY A 89 5.95 7.31 -18.75
CA GLY A 89 5.52 8.70 -18.80
C GLY A 89 5.09 9.28 -17.46
N TRP A 90 4.28 10.33 -17.53
CA TRP A 90 3.73 11.03 -16.36
C TRP A 90 2.34 10.49 -16.01
N MET A 91 1.98 10.57 -14.73
CA MET A 91 0.61 10.29 -14.26
C MET A 91 0.18 11.31 -13.21
N LYS A 92 -1.14 11.58 -13.12
CA LYS A 92 -1.70 12.39 -12.05
C LYS A 92 -1.82 11.58 -10.76
N SER A 93 -1.53 12.22 -9.63
CA SER A 93 -1.66 11.67 -8.28
C SER A 93 -2.34 12.67 -7.36
N HIS A 94 -3.21 12.16 -6.49
CA HIS A 94 -4.01 12.96 -5.55
C HIS A 94 -3.90 12.44 -4.11
N PRO A 95 -2.69 12.40 -3.50
CA PRO A 95 -2.48 11.74 -2.21
C PRO A 95 -3.42 12.26 -1.12
N LYS A 96 -3.66 13.58 -1.08
CA LYS A 96 -4.57 14.20 -0.11
C LYS A 96 -6.00 13.66 -0.22
N SER A 97 -6.50 13.48 -1.44
CA SER A 97 -7.85 12.95 -1.67
C SER A 97 -7.95 11.47 -1.29
N HIS A 98 -6.94 10.68 -1.63
CA HIS A 98 -6.88 9.26 -1.26
C HIS A 98 -6.82 9.07 0.26
N ASN A 99 -6.01 9.88 0.94
CA ASN A 99 -5.92 9.87 2.40
C ASN A 99 -7.23 10.28 3.06
N ARG A 100 -7.89 11.30 2.51
CA ARG A 100 -9.21 11.73 3.00
C ARG A 100 -10.23 10.62 2.85
N TYR A 101 -10.31 9.96 1.69
CA TYR A 101 -11.21 8.82 1.50
C TYR A 101 -11.01 7.74 2.56
N VAL A 102 -9.76 7.31 2.79
CA VAL A 102 -9.47 6.32 3.84
C VAL A 102 -9.85 6.84 5.23
N ALA A 103 -9.55 8.10 5.54
CA ALA A 103 -9.86 8.69 6.84
C ALA A 103 -11.38 8.80 7.09
N ASP A 104 -12.15 9.18 6.08
CA ASP A 104 -13.60 9.33 6.17
C ASP A 104 -14.26 7.97 6.44
N VAL A 105 -13.90 6.93 5.66
CA VAL A 105 -14.41 5.55 5.88
C VAL A 105 -13.94 4.98 7.21
N ASN A 106 -12.69 5.26 7.60
CA ASN A 106 -12.15 4.83 8.88
C ASN A 106 -12.91 5.43 10.06
N SER A 107 -13.30 6.70 9.96
CA SER A 107 -14.06 7.40 11.00
C SER A 107 -15.47 6.84 11.13
N LYS A 108 -16.12 6.51 10.00
CA LYS A 108 -17.42 5.80 9.98
C LYS A 108 -17.38 4.46 10.73
N HIS A 109 -16.23 3.79 10.77
CA HIS A 109 -16.05 2.48 11.40
C HIS A 109 -15.17 2.50 12.66
N GLY A 110 -15.09 3.64 13.35
CA GLY A 110 -14.39 3.72 14.64
C GLY A 110 -12.92 3.31 14.62
N GLY A 111 -12.21 3.47 13.49
CA GLY A 111 -10.81 3.07 13.36
C GLY A 111 -10.54 1.71 12.71
N ALA A 112 -11.59 0.95 12.37
CA ALA A 112 -11.45 -0.42 11.87
C ALA A 112 -10.68 -0.55 10.54
N VAL A 113 -10.84 0.42 9.62
CA VAL A 113 -10.16 0.40 8.31
C VAL A 113 -8.65 0.36 8.47
N LYS A 114 -8.10 1.23 9.32
CA LYS A 114 -6.64 1.27 9.57
C LYS A 114 -6.15 0.02 10.26
N THR A 115 -6.93 -0.52 11.21
CA THR A 115 -6.64 -1.79 11.90
C THR A 115 -6.56 -2.95 10.91
N LEU A 116 -7.57 -3.09 10.06
CA LEU A 116 -7.65 -4.14 9.04
C LEU A 116 -6.51 -4.03 8.01
N ALA A 117 -6.25 -2.81 7.50
CA ALA A 117 -5.13 -2.58 6.59
C ALA A 117 -3.79 -2.97 7.23
N ARG A 118 -3.57 -2.63 8.51
CA ARG A 118 -2.36 -3.04 9.25
C ARG A 118 -2.24 -4.54 9.40
N GLN A 119 -3.33 -5.24 9.73
CA GLN A 119 -3.34 -6.70 9.83
C GLN A 119 -2.92 -7.34 8.49
N VAL A 120 -3.54 -6.93 7.39
CA VAL A 120 -3.20 -7.46 6.05
C VAL A 120 -1.76 -7.11 5.68
N LYS A 121 -1.27 -5.91 6.01
CA LYS A 121 0.14 -5.53 5.80
C LYS A 121 1.10 -6.38 6.62
N VAL A 122 0.79 -6.67 7.88
CA VAL A 122 1.61 -7.59 8.70
C VAL A 122 1.72 -8.96 8.05
N TRP A 123 0.61 -9.51 7.56
CA TRP A 123 0.63 -10.76 6.77
C TRP A 123 1.54 -10.64 5.55
N LYS A 124 1.36 -9.58 4.75
CA LYS A 124 2.16 -9.30 3.56
C LYS A 124 3.65 -9.31 3.89
N TYR A 125 4.08 -8.55 4.91
CA TYR A 125 5.49 -8.44 5.25
C TYR A 125 6.07 -9.75 5.80
N ARG A 126 5.36 -10.43 6.69
CA ARG A 126 5.86 -11.68 7.29
C ARG A 126 5.89 -12.87 6.34
N ARG A 127 5.08 -12.84 5.29
CA ARG A 127 5.03 -13.89 4.26
C ARG A 127 5.72 -13.46 2.97
N ASP A 128 6.35 -12.30 2.96
CA ASP A 128 7.05 -11.71 1.81
C ASP A 128 6.18 -11.70 0.54
N VAL A 129 4.99 -11.11 0.65
CA VAL A 129 4.00 -11.08 -0.43
C VAL A 129 4.20 -9.80 -1.24
N PRO A 130 4.46 -9.88 -2.56
CA PRO A 130 4.79 -8.71 -3.38
C PRO A 130 3.54 -7.92 -3.82
N ILE A 131 2.71 -7.50 -2.85
CA ILE A 131 1.50 -6.68 -3.04
C ILE A 131 1.74 -5.25 -2.54
N SER A 132 1.27 -4.24 -3.25
CA SER A 132 1.34 -2.83 -2.85
C SER A 132 0.60 -2.57 -1.52
N SER A 133 1.25 -1.87 -0.60
CA SER A 133 0.63 -1.44 0.67
C SER A 133 -0.51 -0.44 0.42
N CYS A 134 -0.34 0.48 -0.54
CA CYS A 134 -1.38 1.41 -0.94
C CYS A 134 -2.60 0.67 -1.53
N TYR A 135 -2.38 -0.37 -2.32
CA TYR A 135 -3.47 -1.23 -2.82
C TYR A 135 -4.25 -1.89 -1.67
N ILE A 136 -3.55 -2.43 -0.67
CA ILE A 136 -4.18 -3.03 0.52
C ILE A 136 -5.01 -2.00 1.27
N GLU A 137 -4.48 -0.79 1.49
CA GLU A 137 -5.18 0.29 2.20
C GLU A 137 -6.46 0.71 1.48
N MET A 138 -6.39 0.91 0.16
CA MET A 138 -7.57 1.25 -0.65
C MET A 138 -8.59 0.10 -0.70
N ARG A 139 -8.14 -1.15 -0.76
CA ARG A 139 -9.03 -2.33 -0.74
C ARG A 139 -9.72 -2.52 0.61
N ALA A 140 -9.01 -2.27 1.72
CA ALA A 140 -9.59 -2.32 3.07
C ALA A 140 -10.64 -1.22 3.26
N ALA A 141 -10.33 0.02 2.84
CA ALA A 141 -11.29 1.13 2.87
C ALA A 141 -12.52 0.81 2.01
N LYS A 142 -12.33 0.41 0.76
CA LYS A 142 -13.46 0.06 -0.13
C LYS A 142 -14.31 -1.09 0.40
N HIS A 143 -13.69 -2.08 1.05
CA HIS A 143 -14.45 -3.17 1.67
C HIS A 143 -15.39 -2.62 2.74
N LEU A 144 -14.85 -1.94 3.76
CA LEU A 144 -15.65 -1.49 4.89
C LEU A 144 -16.62 -0.37 4.54
N ASP A 145 -16.32 0.45 3.53
CA ASP A 145 -17.26 1.49 3.07
C ASP A 145 -18.65 0.93 2.73
N GLY A 146 -18.69 -0.30 2.18
CA GLY A 146 -19.92 -1.02 1.86
C GLY A 146 -20.51 -1.87 3.00
N GLU A 147 -19.89 -1.93 4.18
CA GLU A 147 -20.39 -2.69 5.32
C GLU A 147 -21.03 -1.77 6.36
N SER A 148 -21.84 -2.34 7.26
CA SER A 148 -22.50 -1.61 8.37
C SER A 148 -21.71 -1.67 9.68
N GLY A 149 -20.71 -2.55 9.78
CA GLY A 149 -19.92 -2.78 10.98
C GLY A 149 -18.61 -3.47 10.68
N TYR A 150 -17.83 -3.74 11.73
CA TYR A 150 -16.54 -4.42 11.65
C TYR A 150 -16.53 -5.65 12.56
N SER A 151 -16.19 -6.81 11.99
CA SER A 151 -15.91 -8.07 12.67
C SER A 151 -14.48 -8.52 12.33
N PRO A 152 -13.56 -8.58 13.32
CA PRO A 152 -12.14 -8.75 13.05
C PRO A 152 -11.76 -9.95 12.17
N LEU A 153 -12.28 -11.15 12.48
CA LEU A 153 -11.96 -12.35 11.71
C LEU A 153 -12.71 -12.41 10.38
N TRP A 154 -13.95 -11.92 10.39
CA TRP A 154 -14.79 -11.93 9.19
C TRP A 154 -14.24 -10.99 8.13
N ASP A 155 -13.90 -9.76 8.50
CA ASP A 155 -13.39 -8.75 7.57
C ASP A 155 -11.93 -8.99 7.17
N LEU A 156 -11.13 -9.61 8.03
CA LEU A 156 -9.80 -10.11 7.63
C LEU A 156 -9.94 -11.15 6.51
N TYR A 157 -10.81 -12.15 6.70
CA TYR A 157 -11.10 -13.15 5.68
C TYR A 157 -11.66 -12.52 4.40
N LEU A 158 -12.72 -11.70 4.51
CA LEU A 158 -13.37 -11.10 3.35
C LEU A 158 -12.45 -10.15 2.59
N SER A 159 -11.58 -9.39 3.27
CA SER A 159 -10.59 -8.54 2.60
C SER A 159 -9.63 -9.36 1.73
N LEU A 160 -9.08 -10.44 2.29
CA LEU A 160 -8.17 -11.33 1.56
C LEU A 160 -8.91 -12.01 0.41
N LYS A 161 -10.13 -12.50 0.65
CA LYS A 161 -10.95 -13.18 -0.35
C LYS A 161 -11.36 -12.25 -1.50
N LYS A 162 -11.86 -11.05 -1.21
CA LYS A 162 -12.25 -10.07 -2.24
C LYS A 162 -11.05 -9.66 -3.11
N MET A 163 -9.85 -9.55 -2.55
CA MET A 163 -8.62 -9.32 -3.33
C MET A 163 -8.23 -10.53 -4.20
N HIS A 164 -8.39 -11.75 -3.67
CA HIS A 164 -8.11 -12.98 -4.39
C HIS A 164 -9.08 -13.21 -5.55
N ASP A 165 -10.38 -13.09 -5.29
CA ASP A 165 -11.44 -13.26 -6.29
C ASP A 165 -11.34 -12.23 -7.41
N ALA A 166 -10.89 -11.00 -7.08
CA ALA A 166 -10.58 -9.98 -8.08
C ALA A 166 -9.31 -10.28 -8.88
N GLY A 167 -8.60 -11.38 -8.62
CA GLY A 167 -7.35 -11.73 -9.28
C GLY A 167 -6.27 -10.64 -9.11
N LEU A 168 -6.27 -9.93 -7.98
CA LEU A 168 -5.44 -8.74 -7.75
C LEU A 168 -5.57 -7.67 -8.86
N ALA A 169 -6.74 -7.55 -9.48
CA ALA A 169 -7.01 -6.53 -10.49
C ALA A 169 -6.83 -5.12 -9.92
N ALA A 170 -6.34 -4.20 -10.78
CA ALA A 170 -6.15 -2.81 -10.41
C ALA A 170 -7.49 -2.18 -9.98
N LEU A 171 -7.50 -1.50 -8.85
CA LEU A 171 -8.69 -0.87 -8.29
C LEU A 171 -8.92 0.50 -8.95
N ASN A 172 -10.12 0.75 -9.45
CA ASN A 172 -10.51 2.11 -9.86
C ASN A 172 -10.41 3.05 -8.66
N ASP A 173 -9.89 4.25 -8.88
CA ASP A 173 -9.79 5.26 -7.84
C ASP A 173 -11.17 5.55 -7.24
N PRO A 174 -11.41 5.25 -5.95
CA PRO A 174 -12.70 5.49 -5.30
C PRO A 174 -13.10 6.98 -5.32
N THR A 175 -12.13 7.89 -5.45
CA THR A 175 -12.37 9.34 -5.53
C THR A 175 -12.69 9.81 -6.95
N GLY A 176 -12.45 8.98 -7.97
CA GLY A 176 -12.63 9.32 -9.38
C GLY A 176 -11.61 10.33 -9.96
N LEU A 177 -10.62 10.75 -9.16
CA LEU A 177 -9.70 11.83 -9.55
C LEU A 177 -8.40 11.33 -10.21
N GLY A 178 -7.97 10.12 -9.86
CA GLY A 178 -6.67 9.59 -10.22
C GLY A 178 -6.71 8.34 -11.09
N SER A 179 -5.50 7.81 -11.30
CA SER A 179 -5.30 6.54 -11.99
C SER A 179 -5.69 5.34 -11.12
N ARG A 180 -5.78 4.16 -11.73
CA ARG A 180 -6.07 2.91 -11.01
C ARG A 180 -4.93 2.55 -10.05
N PHE A 181 -5.27 1.99 -8.90
CA PHE A 181 -4.30 1.44 -7.95
C PHE A 181 -3.91 0.02 -8.36
N GLY A 182 -2.67 -0.15 -8.83
CA GLY A 182 -2.11 -1.46 -9.17
C GLY A 182 -1.74 -2.28 -7.93
N ALA A 183 -1.95 -3.59 -7.99
CA ALA A 183 -1.64 -4.49 -6.88
C ALA A 183 -0.17 -4.91 -6.84
N CYS A 184 0.45 -5.19 -7.99
CA CYS A 184 1.79 -5.76 -8.10
C CYS A 184 2.58 -5.02 -9.18
N SER A 185 3.91 -5.02 -9.10
CA SER A 185 4.80 -4.34 -10.04
C SER A 185 5.07 -5.10 -11.35
N SER A 186 4.75 -6.40 -11.40
CA SER A 186 4.90 -7.25 -12.58
C SER A 186 3.93 -8.44 -12.54
N ASP A 187 3.74 -9.12 -13.67
CA ASP A 187 2.91 -10.32 -13.74
C ASP A 187 3.51 -11.49 -12.94
N SER A 188 4.85 -11.63 -12.93
CA SER A 188 5.53 -12.63 -12.10
C SER A 188 5.23 -12.40 -10.61
N ASN A 189 5.36 -11.15 -10.14
CA ASN A 189 5.00 -10.79 -8.78
C ASN A 189 3.51 -11.03 -8.49
N LYS A 190 2.64 -10.74 -9.47
CA LYS A 190 1.21 -11.01 -9.35
C LYS A 190 0.89 -12.50 -9.16
N SER A 191 1.54 -13.38 -9.92
CA SER A 191 1.37 -14.83 -9.77
C SER A 191 1.84 -15.34 -8.40
N ILE A 192 3.00 -14.87 -7.93
CA ILE A 192 3.51 -15.19 -6.59
C ILE A 192 2.53 -14.70 -5.51
N ALA A 193 2.08 -13.45 -5.64
CA ALA A 193 1.16 -12.83 -4.70
C ALA A 193 -0.18 -13.58 -4.63
N LEU A 194 -0.75 -13.96 -5.79
CA LEU A 194 -2.00 -14.72 -5.85
C LEU A 194 -1.89 -16.09 -5.18
N SER A 195 -0.81 -16.82 -5.42
CA SER A 195 -0.57 -18.12 -4.77
C SER A 195 -0.52 -17.99 -3.24
N LYS A 196 0.26 -17.04 -2.72
CA LYS A 196 0.37 -16.77 -1.28
C LYS A 196 -0.97 -16.27 -0.70
N LEU A 197 -1.69 -15.43 -1.45
CA LEU A 197 -3.01 -14.92 -1.06
C LEU A 197 -4.06 -16.03 -0.98
N GLY A 198 -4.06 -17.00 -1.91
CA GLY A 198 -4.95 -18.16 -1.84
C GLY A 198 -4.77 -18.96 -0.54
N THR A 199 -3.51 -19.20 -0.15
CA THR A 199 -3.19 -19.83 1.14
C THR A 199 -3.70 -19.00 2.33
N ALA A 200 -3.55 -17.68 2.26
CA ALA A 200 -4.03 -16.76 3.29
C ALA A 200 -5.55 -16.79 3.44
N VAL A 201 -6.28 -16.82 2.32
CA VAL A 201 -7.74 -16.94 2.30
C VAL A 201 -8.19 -18.22 2.99
N THR A 202 -7.57 -19.37 2.68
CA THR A 202 -7.92 -20.64 3.35
C THR A 202 -7.68 -20.59 4.86
N ARG A 203 -6.56 -20.02 5.30
CA ARG A 203 -6.24 -19.92 6.74
C ARG A 203 -7.18 -18.95 7.46
N ALA A 204 -7.46 -17.80 6.87
CA ALA A 204 -8.38 -16.83 7.45
C ALA A 204 -9.83 -17.37 7.51
N LEU A 205 -10.27 -18.12 6.49
CA LEU A 205 -11.56 -18.81 6.48
C LEU A 205 -11.67 -19.78 7.66
N LYS A 206 -10.69 -20.67 7.81
CA LYS A 206 -10.67 -21.64 8.92
C LYS A 206 -10.64 -20.94 10.28
N ALA A 207 -9.85 -19.87 10.44
CA ALA A 207 -9.81 -19.10 11.67
C ALA A 207 -11.19 -18.55 12.05
N LYS A 208 -11.85 -17.91 11.07
CA LYS A 208 -13.22 -17.37 11.21
C LYS A 208 -14.24 -18.48 11.52
N ASP A 209 -14.17 -19.63 10.85
CA ASP A 209 -15.12 -20.73 11.06
C ASP A 209 -14.93 -21.41 12.42
N TYR A 210 -13.69 -21.58 12.88
CA TYR A 210 -13.39 -22.12 14.21
C TYR A 210 -13.87 -21.18 15.32
N ASP A 211 -13.61 -19.87 15.20
CA ASP A 211 -14.09 -18.87 16.17
C ASP A 211 -15.62 -18.87 16.28
N ASN A 212 -16.33 -18.88 15.14
CA ASN A 212 -17.80 -19.00 15.13
C ASN A 212 -18.32 -20.30 15.77
N ALA A 213 -17.52 -21.36 15.74
CA ALA A 213 -17.85 -22.64 16.37
C ALA A 213 -17.41 -22.73 17.85
N GLY A 214 -16.89 -21.63 18.43
CA GLY A 214 -16.37 -21.59 19.80
C GLY A 214 -15.01 -22.30 19.99
N LYS A 215 -14.34 -22.67 18.88
CA LYS A 215 -13.05 -23.37 18.85
C LYS A 215 -11.89 -22.38 18.79
N ASN A 216 -11.78 -21.56 19.84
CA ASN A 216 -10.88 -20.40 19.86
C ASN A 216 -9.40 -20.79 19.73
N SER A 217 -8.99 -21.91 20.31
CA SER A 217 -7.60 -22.40 20.20
C SER A 217 -7.26 -22.73 18.76
N GLU A 218 -8.12 -23.45 18.05
CA GLU A 218 -7.94 -23.80 16.64
C GLU A 218 -7.98 -22.56 15.75
N ALA A 219 -8.84 -21.58 16.07
CA ALA A 219 -8.85 -20.29 15.38
C ALA A 219 -7.50 -19.58 15.50
N VAL A 220 -6.93 -19.52 16.72
CA VAL A 220 -5.62 -18.93 16.98
C VAL A 220 -4.50 -19.66 16.23
N GLU A 221 -4.53 -21.00 16.18
CA GLU A 221 -3.54 -21.77 15.42
C GLU A 221 -3.59 -21.45 13.91
N GLN A 222 -4.78 -21.23 13.34
CA GLN A 222 -4.89 -20.79 11.95
C GLN A 222 -4.33 -19.37 11.73
N LEU A 223 -4.52 -18.46 12.69
CA LEU A 223 -3.94 -17.11 12.62
C LEU A 223 -2.42 -17.12 12.75
N LYS A 224 -1.86 -17.98 13.60
CA LYS A 224 -0.41 -18.22 13.70
C LYS A 224 0.18 -18.64 12.36
N LEU A 225 -0.46 -19.62 11.70
CA LEU A 225 -0.08 -20.03 10.35
C LEU A 225 -0.21 -18.88 9.33
N LEU A 226 -1.29 -18.09 9.40
CA LEU A 226 -1.50 -16.94 8.52
C LEU A 226 -0.35 -15.93 8.67
N PHE A 227 -0.07 -15.52 9.91
CA PHE A 227 0.90 -14.47 10.23
C PHE A 227 2.34 -14.95 10.46
N ASN A 228 2.65 -16.22 10.18
CA ASN A 228 3.99 -16.79 10.38
C ASN A 228 4.50 -16.61 11.82
N LYS A 229 3.71 -17.03 12.81
CA LYS A 229 4.00 -16.87 14.24
C LYS A 229 3.76 -18.14 15.04
#